data_AF-A0A7X8I5B4-F1
#
_entry.id   AF-A0A7X8I5B4-F1
#
_cell.length_a   1.000
_cell.length_b   1.000
_cell.length_c   1.000
_cell.angle_alpha   90.00
_cell.angle_beta   90.00
_cell.angle_gamma   90.00
#
_symmetry.space_group_name_H-M   'P 1'
#
loop_
_entity.id
_entity.type
_entity.pdbx_description
1 polymer ?
#
loop_
_entity_poly.entity_id
_entity_poly.type
_entity_poly.pdbx_seq_one_letter_code
_entity_poly.pdbx_strand_id
1 'polypeptide(L)'
;MTRIIKIVCFITALFASLQSVAQQEEFNPRKDFYYDEDYFRPYSPYLTLNAGYALNFNTMKPEQNFSADLHFRAKYEYLHFNAGYLVSTDYFFLEGKKLKLYRSFQRSHHFHAGVGTRYAILRHNLGGYAGLSLVTGRQLVGDTAYYRRLGPGLYLQGHYHLKPIYDIGVGIGLYLAISEHFSIFGLQLSIMFSGDYKPPAKSKIGVY
;
A
#
# COMPACT_ATOMS: atom_id res chain seq x y z
N MET A 1 11.98 23.11 -3.57
CA MET A 1 11.29 22.78 -2.30
C MET A 1 9.77 22.95 -2.38
N THR A 2 9.26 24.05 -2.94
CA THR A 2 7.82 24.36 -3.01
C THR A 2 6.94 23.32 -3.74
N ARG A 3 7.44 22.63 -4.77
CA ARG A 3 6.68 21.57 -5.47
C ARG A 3 6.44 20.31 -4.61
N ILE A 4 7.43 19.91 -3.82
CA ILE A 4 7.32 18.73 -2.95
C ILE A 4 6.30 18.99 -1.85
N ILE A 5 6.35 20.17 -1.23
CA ILE A 5 5.38 20.58 -0.20
C ILE A 5 3.95 20.56 -0.75
N LYS A 6 3.72 21.11 -1.95
CA LYS A 6 2.40 21.07 -2.60
C LYS A 6 1.88 19.65 -2.83
N ILE A 7 2.75 18.74 -3.28
CA ILE A 7 2.39 17.33 -3.51
C ILE A 7 2.04 16.64 -2.18
N VAL A 8 2.86 16.83 -1.15
CA VAL A 8 2.60 16.27 0.19
C VAL A 8 1.27 16.77 0.71
N CYS A 9 1.03 18.09 0.73
CA CYS A 9 -0.23 18.67 1.19
C CYS A 9 -1.44 18.13 0.40
N PHE A 10 -1.32 17.98 -0.91
CA PHE A 10 -2.39 17.42 -1.74
C PHE A 10 -2.70 15.96 -1.37
N ILE A 11 -1.67 15.12 -1.20
CA ILE A 11 -1.84 13.72 -0.78
C ILE A 11 -2.46 13.65 0.62
N THR A 12 -2.02 14.51 1.56
CA THR A 12 -2.59 14.56 2.92
C THR A 12 -4.06 14.98 2.89
N ALA A 13 -4.40 15.99 2.09
CA ALA A 13 -5.78 16.46 1.93
C ALA A 13 -6.67 15.37 1.28
N LEU A 14 -6.16 14.69 0.24
CA LEU A 14 -6.86 13.59 -0.41
C LEU A 14 -7.12 12.45 0.58
N PHE A 15 -6.10 12.04 1.33
CA PHE A 15 -6.22 11.00 2.35
C PHE A 15 -7.24 11.39 3.43
N ALA A 16 -7.18 12.63 3.94
CA ALA A 16 -8.16 13.14 4.91
C ALA A 16 -9.59 13.12 4.36
N SER A 17 -9.80 13.50 3.10
CA SER A 17 -11.13 13.50 2.48
C SER A 17 -11.70 12.08 2.30
N LEU A 18 -10.85 11.10 1.98
CA LEU A 18 -11.26 9.70 1.87
C LEU A 18 -11.63 9.12 3.23
N GLN A 19 -10.91 9.51 4.29
CA GLN A 19 -11.26 9.13 5.66
C GLN A 19 -12.60 9.76 6.09
N SER A 20 -12.90 11.01 5.71
CA SER A 20 -14.17 11.66 6.07
C SER A 20 -15.38 11.01 5.40
N VAL A 21 -15.25 10.55 4.16
CA VAL A 21 -16.34 9.83 3.48
C VAL A 21 -16.57 8.47 4.14
N ALA A 22 -15.51 7.75 4.49
CA ALA A 22 -15.62 6.47 5.20
C ALA A 22 -16.15 6.61 6.64
N GLN A 23 -16.09 7.80 7.23
CA GLN A 23 -16.55 8.08 8.59
C GLN A 23 -18.09 8.10 8.75
N GLN A 24 -18.88 8.13 7.67
CA GLN A 24 -20.35 8.27 7.76
C GLN A 24 -21.11 7.02 8.24
N GLU A 25 -20.48 5.88 8.47
CA GLU A 25 -21.21 4.71 8.98
C GLU A 25 -21.38 4.71 10.50
N GLU A 26 -22.59 4.36 10.92
CA GLU A 26 -23.02 4.20 12.32
C GLU A 26 -22.36 2.99 13.01
N PHE A 27 -22.22 3.07 14.34
CA PHE A 27 -21.70 2.00 15.19
C PHE A 27 -22.50 0.71 15.01
N ASN A 28 -21.82 -0.40 14.77
CA ASN A 28 -22.43 -1.71 14.63
C ASN A 28 -22.05 -2.61 15.83
N PRO A 29 -22.94 -2.81 16.82
CA PRO A 29 -22.64 -3.56 18.05
C PRO A 29 -22.22 -5.01 17.83
N ARG A 30 -22.48 -5.58 16.64
CA ARG A 30 -22.10 -6.96 16.30
C ARG A 30 -20.65 -7.07 15.83
N LYS A 31 -20.01 -5.97 15.47
CA LYS A 31 -18.69 -5.94 14.81
C LYS A 31 -17.69 -5.03 15.50
N ASP A 32 -18.20 -3.92 16.04
CA ASP A 32 -17.41 -2.95 16.77
C ASP A 32 -17.30 -3.41 18.23
N PHE A 33 -16.12 -3.27 18.82
CA PHE A 33 -15.89 -3.62 20.23
C PHE A 33 -15.13 -2.51 20.94
N TYR A 34 -15.42 -2.36 22.23
CA TYR A 34 -14.74 -1.42 23.10
C TYR A 34 -13.39 -1.99 23.55
N TYR A 35 -12.34 -1.18 23.50
CA TYR A 35 -11.01 -1.50 23.97
C TYR A 35 -10.38 -0.25 24.58
N ASP A 36 -10.15 -0.27 25.89
CA ASP A 36 -9.47 0.81 26.62
C ASP A 36 -10.12 2.19 26.37
N GLU A 37 -11.44 2.27 26.60
CA GLU A 37 -12.31 3.44 26.38
C GLU A 37 -12.52 3.86 24.91
N ASP A 38 -11.63 3.45 24.00
CA ASP A 38 -11.80 3.61 22.56
C ASP A 38 -12.72 2.52 21.99
N TYR A 39 -13.32 2.80 20.82
CA TYR A 39 -14.02 1.77 20.05
C TYR A 39 -13.23 1.41 18.79
N PHE A 40 -13.04 0.12 18.58
CA PHE A 40 -12.41 -0.43 17.40
C PHE A 40 -13.45 -0.65 16.31
N ARG A 41 -13.24 -0.03 15.15
CA ARG A 41 -14.04 -0.21 13.94
C ARG A 41 -13.21 -1.01 12.92
N PRO A 42 -13.50 -2.30 12.72
CA PRO A 42 -12.79 -3.09 11.73
C PRO A 42 -13.03 -2.53 10.32
N TYR A 43 -12.07 -2.78 9.44
CA TYR A 43 -12.17 -2.49 8.01
C TYR A 43 -12.17 -1.00 7.63
N SER A 44 -11.63 -0.11 8.47
CA SER A 44 -11.47 1.30 8.11
C SER A 44 -10.39 1.48 7.05
N PRO A 45 -10.46 2.51 6.19
CA PRO A 45 -9.44 2.73 5.17
C PRO A 45 -8.04 2.86 5.77
N TYR A 46 -7.04 2.32 5.09
CA TYR A 46 -5.67 2.29 5.58
C TYR A 46 -4.66 2.51 4.46
N LEU A 47 -3.52 3.08 4.81
CA LEU A 47 -2.37 3.29 3.95
C LEU A 47 -1.29 2.28 4.32
N THR A 48 -0.65 1.65 3.34
CA THR A 48 0.57 0.85 3.55
C THR A 48 1.73 1.46 2.82
N LEU A 49 2.88 1.56 3.49
CA LEU A 49 4.18 1.86 2.90
C LEU A 49 5.03 0.60 2.97
N ASN A 50 5.58 0.20 1.83
CA ASN A 50 6.26 -1.07 1.68
C ASN A 50 7.69 -0.85 1.15
N ALA A 51 8.64 -1.62 1.65
CA ALA A 51 9.99 -1.68 1.12
C ALA A 51 10.49 -3.14 1.14
N GLY A 52 11.17 -3.56 0.09
CA GLY A 52 11.54 -4.97 -0.01
C GLY A 52 12.47 -5.33 -1.16
N TYR A 53 12.50 -6.63 -1.43
CA TYR A 53 13.28 -7.24 -2.51
C TYR A 53 12.39 -8.13 -3.35
N ALA A 54 12.73 -8.24 -4.63
CA ALA A 54 12.00 -9.04 -5.59
C ALA A 54 12.93 -9.69 -6.60
N LEU A 55 12.44 -10.73 -7.26
CA LEU A 55 13.09 -11.35 -8.40
C LEU A 55 12.40 -10.86 -9.67
N ASN A 56 13.17 -10.28 -10.60
CA ASN A 56 12.70 -9.97 -11.94
C ASN A 56 12.91 -11.21 -12.82
N PHE A 57 11.81 -11.83 -13.26
CA PHE A 57 11.83 -13.06 -14.07
C PHE A 57 12.37 -12.85 -15.48
N ASN A 58 12.35 -11.62 -16.01
CA ASN A 58 12.86 -11.35 -17.36
C ASN A 58 14.39 -11.26 -17.38
N THR A 59 14.99 -10.74 -16.30
CA THR A 59 16.45 -10.60 -16.20
C THR A 59 17.10 -11.60 -15.25
N MET A 60 16.31 -12.37 -14.50
CA MET A 60 16.74 -13.27 -13.42
C MET A 60 17.65 -12.58 -12.39
N LYS A 61 17.40 -11.30 -12.11
CA LYS A 61 18.18 -10.48 -11.18
C LYS A 61 17.30 -10.02 -10.01
N PRO A 62 17.88 -9.91 -8.80
CA PRO A 62 17.18 -9.31 -7.69
C PRO A 62 17.00 -7.80 -7.91
N GLU A 63 15.86 -7.27 -7.49
CA GLU A 63 15.52 -5.86 -7.52
C GLU A 63 15.04 -5.41 -6.13
N GLN A 64 15.42 -4.21 -5.74
CA GLN A 64 14.87 -3.50 -4.58
C GLN A 64 13.58 -2.82 -5.00
N ASN A 65 12.59 -2.80 -4.11
CA ASN A 65 11.29 -2.21 -4.39
C ASN A 65 10.77 -1.35 -3.24
N PHE A 66 9.90 -0.40 -3.62
CA PHE A 66 9.14 0.43 -2.70
C PHE A 66 7.72 0.56 -3.23
N SER A 67 6.71 0.47 -2.36
CA SER A 67 5.33 0.79 -2.74
C SER A 67 4.58 1.61 -1.70
N ALA A 68 3.56 2.31 -2.16
CA ALA A 68 2.58 2.99 -1.33
C ALA A 68 1.19 2.65 -1.85
N ASP A 69 0.35 2.10 -0.98
CA ASP A 69 -0.95 1.55 -1.35
C ASP A 69 -2.03 2.06 -0.41
N LEU A 70 -3.08 2.63 -0.98
CA LEU A 70 -4.28 3.04 -0.26
C LEU A 70 -5.35 1.96 -0.41
N HIS A 71 -5.93 1.57 0.71
CA HIS A 71 -6.94 0.52 0.79
C HIS A 71 -8.22 1.09 1.38
N PHE A 72 -9.35 0.82 0.75
CA PHE A 72 -10.64 1.28 1.23
C PHE A 72 -11.73 0.25 0.96
N ARG A 73 -12.72 0.23 1.85
CA ARG A 73 -13.91 -0.61 1.72
C ARG A 73 -14.96 0.13 0.91
N ALA A 74 -15.65 -0.56 0.00
CA ALA A 74 -16.73 0.06 -0.76
C ALA A 74 -18.09 0.02 -0.05
N LYS A 75 -18.58 -1.17 0.30
CA LYS A 75 -19.90 -1.34 0.93
C LYS A 75 -20.05 -2.65 1.69
N TYR A 76 -19.56 -3.74 1.10
CA TYR A 76 -19.60 -5.07 1.72
C TYR A 76 -18.34 -5.33 2.53
N GLU A 77 -18.48 -6.11 3.60
CA GLU A 77 -17.40 -6.48 4.52
C GLU A 77 -16.19 -7.12 3.80
N TYR A 78 -16.48 -7.92 2.78
CA TYR A 78 -15.47 -8.67 2.03
C TYR A 78 -15.00 -7.98 0.75
N LEU A 79 -15.62 -6.86 0.35
CA LEU A 79 -15.27 -6.16 -0.89
C LEU A 79 -14.47 -4.89 -0.59
N HIS A 80 -13.17 -5.00 -0.80
CA HIS A 80 -12.19 -3.94 -0.63
C HIS A 80 -11.57 -3.58 -1.97
N PHE A 81 -11.10 -2.35 -2.07
CA PHE A 81 -10.36 -1.85 -3.21
C PHE A 81 -8.99 -1.39 -2.73
N ASN A 82 -7.99 -1.56 -3.59
CA ASN A 82 -6.68 -0.96 -3.40
C ASN A 82 -6.33 -0.11 -4.62
N ALA A 83 -5.61 0.98 -4.38
CA ALA A 83 -4.96 1.75 -5.42
C ALA A 83 -3.59 2.18 -4.92
N GLY A 84 -2.57 2.03 -5.75
CA GLY A 84 -1.21 2.23 -5.29
C GLY A 84 -0.19 2.43 -6.39
N TYR A 85 1.03 2.58 -5.93
CA TYR A 85 2.19 2.77 -6.77
C TYR A 85 3.34 1.92 -6.24
N LEU A 86 3.89 1.08 -7.11
CA LEU A 86 5.08 0.27 -6.87
C LEU A 86 6.20 0.74 -7.80
N VAL A 87 7.40 0.86 -7.26
CA VAL A 87 8.63 1.07 -8.04
C VAL A 87 9.63 -0.02 -7.71
N SER A 88 10.23 -0.60 -8.75
CA SER A 88 11.27 -1.63 -8.64
C SER A 88 12.51 -1.22 -9.43
N THR A 89 13.69 -1.47 -8.89
CA THR A 89 14.98 -1.20 -9.55
C THR A 89 16.05 -2.11 -8.98
N ASP A 90 17.05 -2.44 -9.76
CA ASP A 90 18.25 -3.18 -9.34
C ASP A 90 18.97 -2.53 -8.14
N TYR A 91 18.95 -1.19 -8.01
CA TYR A 91 19.61 -0.49 -6.89
C TYR A 91 18.84 0.77 -6.42
N PHE A 92 18.45 0.83 -5.14
CA PHE A 92 17.86 2.02 -4.52
C PHE A 92 18.82 2.81 -3.61
N PHE A 93 19.63 2.13 -2.77
CA PHE A 93 20.29 2.81 -1.63
C PHE A 93 21.79 2.60 -1.48
N LEU A 94 22.43 1.66 -2.21
CA LEU A 94 23.79 1.25 -1.88
C LEU A 94 24.64 1.01 -3.12
N GLU A 95 25.39 2.03 -3.52
CA GLU A 95 26.64 1.83 -4.27
C GLU A 95 27.72 2.77 -3.70
N GLY A 96 28.72 2.17 -3.03
CA GLY A 96 29.92 2.86 -2.54
C GLY A 96 29.89 3.38 -1.09
N LYS A 97 31.06 3.80 -0.58
CA LYS A 97 31.32 4.27 0.80
C LYS A 97 30.60 5.57 1.20
N LYS A 98 29.82 6.17 0.30
CA LYS A 98 29.15 7.45 0.49
C LYS A 98 27.70 7.22 0.10
N LEU A 99 26.77 7.36 1.04
CA LEU A 99 25.30 7.27 0.91
C LEU A 99 24.74 8.15 -0.23
N LYS A 100 25.14 7.89 -1.47
CA LYS A 100 24.67 8.56 -2.67
C LYS A 100 23.52 7.74 -3.19
N LEU A 101 22.37 8.39 -3.37
CA LEU A 101 21.24 7.83 -4.11
C LEU A 101 21.69 7.55 -5.54
N TYR A 102 22.09 6.31 -5.79
CA TYR A 102 22.33 5.82 -7.14
C TYR A 102 20.98 5.75 -7.86
N ARG A 103 20.94 6.27 -9.09
CA ARG A 103 19.76 6.21 -9.94
C ARG A 103 20.08 5.24 -11.05
N SER A 104 19.67 3.98 -10.86
CA SER A 104 19.80 3.02 -11.95
C SER A 104 18.95 3.44 -13.15
N PHE A 105 19.48 3.10 -14.33
CA PHE A 105 18.75 3.19 -15.58
C PHE A 105 17.70 2.09 -15.72
N GLN A 106 17.84 0.95 -15.03
CA GLN A 106 16.81 -0.09 -14.95
C GLN A 106 15.84 0.24 -13.82
N ARG A 107 14.61 0.62 -14.18
CA ARG A 107 13.56 0.91 -13.21
C ARG A 107 12.19 0.67 -13.83
N SER A 108 11.32 0.00 -13.08
CA SER A 108 9.90 -0.14 -13.40
C SER A 108 9.06 0.67 -12.41
N HIS A 109 7.96 1.21 -12.92
CA HIS A 109 6.94 1.97 -12.22
C HIS A 109 5.60 1.32 -12.54
N HIS A 110 4.87 0.92 -11.52
CA HIS A 110 3.56 0.29 -11.64
C HIS A 110 2.55 1.17 -10.91
N PHE A 111 1.55 1.65 -11.63
CA PHE A 111 0.36 2.26 -11.06
C PHE A 111 -0.74 1.22 -11.11
N HIS A 112 -1.28 0.82 -9.98
CA HIS A 112 -2.24 -0.28 -9.93
C HIS A 112 -3.50 0.09 -9.19
N ALA A 113 -4.59 -0.55 -9.59
CA ALA A 113 -5.87 -0.51 -8.93
C ALA A 113 -6.49 -1.90 -8.97
N GLY A 114 -7.05 -2.33 -7.86
CA GLY A 114 -7.54 -3.69 -7.70
C GLY A 114 -8.66 -3.81 -6.69
N VAL A 115 -9.14 -5.05 -6.60
CA VAL A 115 -10.22 -5.49 -5.72
C VAL A 115 -9.69 -6.66 -4.91
N GLY A 116 -10.16 -6.76 -3.68
CA GLY A 116 -9.66 -7.75 -2.75
C GLY A 116 -10.55 -7.95 -1.55
N THR A 117 -10.04 -8.76 -0.63
CA THR A 117 -10.64 -9.01 0.67
C THR A 117 -9.65 -8.66 1.77
N ARG A 118 -10.20 -8.34 2.94
CA ARG A 118 -9.46 -8.03 4.15
C ARG A 118 -10.11 -8.74 5.31
N TYR A 119 -9.30 -9.22 6.23
CA TYR A 119 -9.70 -9.70 7.54
C TYR A 119 -8.96 -8.89 8.60
N ALA A 120 -9.71 -8.12 9.39
CA ALA A 120 -9.15 -7.21 10.39
C ALA A 120 -9.74 -7.52 11.77
N ILE A 121 -8.87 -7.86 12.71
CA ILE A 121 -9.16 -8.02 14.14
C ILE A 121 -8.21 -7.11 14.93
N LEU A 122 -8.48 -6.90 16.23
CA LEU A 122 -7.81 -5.91 17.09
C LEU A 122 -6.31 -5.71 16.80
N ARG A 123 -5.55 -6.83 16.75
CA ARG A 123 -4.09 -6.81 16.54
C ARG A 123 -3.63 -7.33 15.19
N HIS A 124 -4.52 -7.87 14.36
CA HIS A 124 -4.12 -8.56 13.13
C HIS A 124 -4.88 -8.04 11.93
N ASN A 125 -4.15 -7.84 10.84
CA ASN A 125 -4.68 -7.38 9.57
C ASN A 125 -4.15 -8.28 8.46
N LEU A 126 -5.03 -9.04 7.80
CA LEU A 126 -4.70 -9.84 6.64
C LEU A 126 -5.45 -9.27 5.43
N GLY A 127 -4.78 -9.12 4.29
CA GLY A 127 -5.41 -8.62 3.08
C GLY A 127 -4.86 -9.30 1.82
N GLY A 128 -5.71 -9.45 0.82
CA GLY A 128 -5.34 -9.98 -0.49
C GLY A 128 -6.07 -9.23 -1.59
N TYR A 129 -5.34 -8.75 -2.60
CA TYR A 129 -5.87 -7.88 -3.66
C TYR A 129 -5.31 -8.31 -5.03
N ALA A 130 -6.14 -8.17 -6.05
CA ALA A 130 -5.81 -8.45 -7.44
C ALA A 130 -6.37 -7.34 -8.33
N GLY A 131 -5.62 -6.93 -9.35
CA GLY A 131 -6.04 -5.81 -10.18
C GLY A 131 -5.22 -5.59 -11.43
N LEU A 132 -5.59 -4.52 -12.14
CA LEU A 132 -4.89 -4.04 -13.31
C LEU A 132 -3.79 -3.07 -12.89
N SER A 133 -2.73 -3.03 -13.68
CA SER A 133 -1.66 -2.05 -13.54
C SER A 133 -1.29 -1.42 -14.87
N LEU A 134 -0.89 -0.16 -14.81
CA LEU A 134 -0.20 0.54 -15.89
C LEU A 134 1.29 0.58 -15.53
N VAL A 135 2.10 -0.05 -16.38
CA VAL A 135 3.53 -0.22 -16.14
C VAL A 135 4.31 0.69 -17.07
N THR A 136 5.24 1.46 -16.53
CA THR A 136 6.21 2.23 -17.32
C THR A 136 7.59 2.11 -16.74
N GLY A 137 8.62 2.11 -17.58
CA GLY A 137 9.97 1.93 -17.08
C GLY A 137 11.02 1.96 -18.17
N ARG A 138 12.25 1.72 -17.75
CA ARG A 138 13.38 1.49 -18.64
C ARG A 138 13.89 0.09 -18.41
N GLN A 139 13.93 -0.70 -19.48
CA GLN A 139 14.39 -2.08 -19.47
C GLN A 139 15.69 -2.16 -20.26
N LEU A 140 16.67 -2.89 -19.72
CA LEU A 140 17.87 -3.25 -20.46
C LEU A 140 17.51 -4.29 -21.53
N VAL A 141 17.86 -4.02 -22.78
CA VAL A 141 17.69 -4.92 -23.92
C VAL A 141 19.08 -5.19 -24.50
N GLY A 142 19.49 -6.46 -24.50
CA GLY A 142 20.87 -6.85 -24.77
C GLY A 142 21.79 -6.40 -23.63
N ASP A 143 22.99 -5.94 -23.97
CA ASP A 143 24.02 -5.62 -22.97
C ASP A 143 24.16 -4.13 -22.65
N THR A 144 23.63 -3.24 -23.50
CA THR A 144 23.94 -1.78 -23.39
C THR A 144 22.75 -0.84 -23.58
N ALA A 145 21.65 -1.29 -24.19
CA ALA A 145 20.57 -0.39 -24.59
C ALA A 145 19.41 -0.38 -23.60
N TYR A 146 18.98 0.81 -23.16
CA TYR A 146 17.80 0.98 -22.32
C TYR A 146 16.63 1.53 -23.14
N TYR A 147 15.55 0.75 -23.22
CA TYR A 147 14.33 1.18 -23.90
C TYR A 147 13.26 1.59 -22.90
N ARG A 148 12.61 2.73 -23.18
CA ARG A 148 11.41 3.12 -22.45
C ARG A 148 10.25 2.23 -22.85
N ARG A 149 9.58 1.65 -21.87
CA ARG A 149 8.43 0.78 -22.03
C ARG A 149 7.22 1.39 -21.34
N LEU A 150 6.05 1.18 -21.93
CA LEU A 150 4.74 1.51 -21.37
C LEU A 150 3.80 0.40 -21.80
N GLY A 151 3.06 -0.18 -20.87
CA GLY A 151 2.10 -1.23 -21.19
C GLY A 151 1.18 -1.57 -20.04
N PRO A 152 0.09 -2.28 -20.32
CA PRO A 152 -0.77 -2.83 -19.28
C PRO A 152 -0.06 -3.97 -18.54
N GLY A 153 -0.55 -4.25 -17.34
CA GLY A 153 -0.11 -5.36 -16.52
C GLY A 153 -1.16 -5.80 -15.51
N LEU A 154 -0.82 -6.83 -14.76
CA LEU A 154 -1.57 -7.35 -13.63
C LEU A 154 -0.77 -7.16 -12.36
N TYR A 155 -1.48 -6.86 -11.27
CA TYR A 155 -0.89 -6.70 -9.95
C TYR A 155 -1.66 -7.53 -8.94
N LEU A 156 -0.93 -8.30 -8.16
CA LEU A 156 -1.43 -9.17 -7.10
C LEU A 156 -0.63 -8.86 -5.84
N GLN A 157 -1.31 -8.71 -4.70
CA GLN A 157 -0.65 -8.54 -3.41
C GLN A 157 -1.39 -9.34 -2.33
N GLY A 158 -0.62 -9.87 -1.39
CA GLY A 158 -1.12 -10.44 -0.15
C GLY A 158 -0.26 -9.95 1.01
N HIS A 159 -0.86 -9.49 2.09
CA HIS A 159 -0.13 -8.90 3.21
C HIS A 159 -0.74 -9.26 4.56
N TYR A 160 0.13 -9.32 5.56
CA TYR A 160 -0.21 -9.51 6.96
C TYR A 160 0.47 -8.43 7.80
N HIS A 161 -0.28 -7.74 8.66
CA HIS A 161 0.24 -6.77 9.62
C HIS A 161 -0.18 -7.13 11.04
N LEU A 162 0.78 -7.01 11.96
CA LEU A 162 0.54 -6.97 13.40
C LEU A 162 0.44 -5.51 13.84
N LYS A 163 -0.56 -5.17 14.67
CA LYS A 163 -0.74 -3.83 15.22
C LYS A 163 -0.26 -3.76 16.67
N PRO A 164 1.01 -3.42 16.93
CA PRO A 164 1.48 -3.24 18.30
C PRO A 164 0.90 -1.98 18.95
N ILE A 165 0.60 -0.95 18.15
CA ILE A 165 0.17 0.38 18.61
C ILE A 165 -1.03 0.77 17.78
N TYR A 166 -2.24 0.68 18.33
CA TYR A 166 -3.49 1.21 17.75
C TYR A 166 -3.53 1.16 16.21
N ASP A 167 -3.41 2.31 15.57
CA ASP A 167 -3.52 2.52 14.13
C ASP A 167 -2.25 2.26 13.32
N ILE A 168 -1.16 1.86 13.97
CA ILE A 168 0.11 1.56 13.35
C ILE A 168 0.33 0.05 13.36
N GLY A 169 0.49 -0.52 12.17
CA GLY A 169 0.84 -1.92 11.97
C GLY A 169 2.22 -2.09 11.34
N VAL A 170 2.90 -3.17 11.69
CA VAL A 170 4.12 -3.63 11.01
C VAL A 170 3.86 -5.02 10.46
N GLY A 171 4.29 -5.29 9.24
CA GLY A 171 3.88 -6.48 8.52
C GLY A 171 4.83 -6.92 7.44
N ILE A 172 4.42 -8.01 6.80
CA ILE A 172 5.06 -8.58 5.63
C ILE A 172 4.04 -8.69 4.50
N GLY A 173 4.49 -8.55 3.26
CA GLY A 173 3.66 -8.68 2.08
C GLY A 173 4.39 -9.41 0.97
N LEU A 174 3.65 -10.21 0.21
CA LEU A 174 4.07 -10.75 -1.07
C LEU A 174 3.35 -9.98 -2.17
N TYR A 175 4.04 -9.74 -3.27
CA TYR A 175 3.43 -9.18 -4.46
C TYR A 175 3.93 -9.85 -5.73
N LEU A 176 3.09 -9.80 -6.75
CA LEU A 176 3.38 -10.24 -8.10
C LEU A 176 2.89 -9.17 -9.07
N ALA A 177 3.81 -8.62 -9.86
CA ALA A 177 3.54 -7.63 -10.88
C ALA A 177 3.96 -8.19 -12.23
N ILE A 178 3.00 -8.43 -13.12
CA ILE A 178 3.23 -9.04 -14.44
C ILE A 178 2.83 -8.06 -15.52
N SER A 179 3.68 -7.86 -16.52
CA SER A 179 3.42 -7.10 -17.73
C SER A 179 4.25 -7.68 -18.87
N GLU A 180 4.00 -7.25 -20.10
CA GLU A 180 4.78 -7.69 -21.27
C GLU A 180 6.30 -7.48 -21.09
N HIS A 181 6.70 -6.45 -20.34
CA HIS A 181 8.10 -6.03 -20.24
C HIS A 181 8.72 -6.24 -18.85
N PHE A 182 7.90 -6.37 -17.81
CA PHE A 182 8.35 -6.53 -16.43
C PHE A 182 7.50 -7.59 -15.73
N SER A 183 8.17 -8.63 -15.23
CA SER A 183 7.57 -9.72 -14.46
C SER A 183 8.35 -9.86 -13.16
N ILE A 184 7.74 -9.46 -12.05
CA ILE A 184 8.43 -9.28 -10.77
C ILE A 184 7.62 -9.95 -9.66
N PHE A 185 8.27 -10.80 -8.87
CA PHE A 185 7.71 -11.39 -7.65
C PHE A 185 8.58 -11.03 -6.46
N GLY A 186 7.98 -10.51 -5.39
CA GLY A 186 8.76 -9.99 -4.27
C GLY A 186 8.12 -10.12 -2.90
N LEU A 187 8.97 -9.93 -1.91
CA LEU A 187 8.66 -9.85 -0.50
C LEU A 187 8.91 -8.42 -0.02
N GLN A 188 8.00 -7.90 0.79
CA GLN A 188 8.03 -6.55 1.32
C GLN A 188 7.86 -6.56 2.83
N LEU A 189 8.61 -5.70 3.51
CA LEU A 189 8.27 -5.21 4.84
C LEU A 189 7.30 -4.06 4.69
N SER A 190 6.29 -4.02 5.55
CA SER A 190 5.18 -3.08 5.45
C SER A 190 4.95 -2.32 6.74
N ILE A 191 4.75 -1.02 6.64
CA ILE A 191 4.20 -0.18 7.70
C ILE A 191 2.78 0.22 7.28
N MET A 192 1.82 -0.02 8.15
CA MET A 192 0.41 0.26 7.93
C MET A 192 -0.05 1.39 8.84
N PHE A 193 -0.85 2.31 8.29
CA PHE A 193 -1.54 3.37 9.00
C PHE A 193 -3.05 3.23 8.77
N SER A 194 -3.80 2.83 9.79
CA SER A 194 -5.26 2.70 9.75
C SER A 194 -5.97 3.85 10.47
N GLY A 195 -7.29 3.93 10.35
CA GLY A 195 -8.17 4.71 11.23
C GLY A 195 -9.17 3.80 11.93
N ASP A 196 -8.70 2.64 12.40
CA ASP A 196 -9.53 1.60 13.01
C ASP A 196 -9.86 1.94 14.48
N TYR A 197 -9.04 2.73 15.18
CA TYR A 197 -9.32 3.18 16.54
C TYR A 197 -9.93 4.57 16.54
N LYS A 198 -11.00 4.75 17.32
CA LYS A 198 -11.70 6.03 17.44
C LYS A 198 -12.01 6.34 18.90
N PRO A 199 -11.88 7.61 19.31
CA PRO A 199 -12.29 8.03 20.64
C PRO A 199 -13.78 7.74 20.82
N PRO A 200 -14.23 7.43 22.05
CA PRO A 200 -15.62 7.13 22.32
C PRO A 200 -16.50 8.26 21.80
N ALA A 201 -17.55 7.92 21.07
CA ALA A 201 -18.57 8.89 20.71
C ALA A 201 -19.09 9.50 22.01
N LYS A 202 -19.00 10.84 22.17
CA LYS A 202 -19.68 11.53 23.28
C LYS A 202 -21.11 11.02 23.29
N SER A 203 -21.52 10.39 24.39
CA SER A 203 -22.86 9.82 24.47
C SER A 203 -23.84 10.94 24.13
N LYS A 204 -24.66 10.75 23.11
CA LYS A 204 -25.83 11.61 22.85
C LYS A 204 -26.94 11.31 23.86
N ILE A 205 -26.59 10.81 25.03
CA ILE A 205 -27.49 10.70 26.16
C ILE A 205 -27.47 12.08 26.80
N GLY A 206 -28.31 12.97 26.25
CA GLY A 206 -28.86 14.03 27.06
C GLY A 206 -29.51 13.35 28.24
N VAL A 207 -28.89 13.52 29.42
CA VAL A 207 -29.58 13.33 30.68
C VAL A 207 -30.69 14.38 30.68
N TYR A 208 -31.90 13.95 30.29
CA TYR A 208 -33.13 14.67 30.56
C TYR A 208 -33.58 14.36 31.98
#